data_AF-A0A7V8K2D8-F1
#
_entry.id   AF-A0A7V8K2D8-F1
#
_cell.length_a   1.000
_cell.length_b   1.000
_cell.length_c   1.000
_cell.angle_alpha   90.00
_cell.angle_beta   90.00
_cell.angle_gamma   90.00
#
_symmetry.space_group_name_H-M   'P 1'
#
loop_
_entity.id
_entity.type
_entity.pdbx_description
1 polymer ?
#
loop_
_entity_poly.entity_id
_entity_poly.type
_entity_poly.pdbx_seq_one_letter_code
_entity_poly.pdbx_strand_id
1 'polypeptide(L)'
;MNDTLLRALAAGSTVAAYGAMCLAIYTRERRAVAATARAAQALAGDGTTPSTLVLFASQTGQAEAIAWQTARRLRAAGTPVRVMELNALDATTLGDARQALFVASTYGEGDAPDGASLFAEKAMAEQPDLSALRYAVLALGDRQYANFCGFGRQLDGWLQGRGATPSFARVEVDNGDPEALATWHAQWGDGEVAHDEEESGAFVPWRLVHRCLLNPGSAGAPVFLLGLVPQAGAMPAWDSGDLAQMAVASDPTRPRDYSIASLSADGELQLLVRQEQHPDGTLGTASGHLTSTLAIGDTVALRLRAHRGFRLEGNASRPLILIGNGTGLAGLRAHLRARVAAGRYENWLVFGERHAAHDFLCRDEIEAWQREGALAELDMVFSRDQAKRLYVQHRLLQRADALREWLARGAAVYVCGSLQGMAAGVDAALRQVAGETLWAELVGSGRYRRDVY
;
A
#
# COMPACT_ATOMS: atom_id res chain seq x y z
N MET A 1 1.46 23.85 49.83
CA MET A 1 0.93 23.89 48.46
C MET A 1 -0.12 22.79 48.38
N ASN A 2 -1.40 23.14 48.22
CA ASN A 2 -2.50 22.18 48.39
C ASN A 2 -2.49 21.10 47.30
N ASP A 3 -2.60 19.84 47.70
CA ASP A 3 -2.63 18.64 46.84
C ASP A 3 -3.68 18.76 45.72
N THR A 4 -4.82 19.39 46.01
CA THR A 4 -5.88 19.72 45.04
C THR A 4 -5.41 20.63 43.91
N LEU A 5 -4.55 21.60 44.21
CA LEU A 5 -4.02 22.57 43.24
C LEU A 5 -2.97 21.91 42.34
N LEU A 6 -2.18 20.99 42.91
CA LEU A 6 -1.20 20.17 42.18
C LEU A 6 -1.89 19.18 41.22
N ARG A 7 -2.99 18.53 41.66
CA ARG A 7 -3.82 17.66 40.82
C ARG A 7 -4.54 18.43 39.70
N ALA A 8 -5.04 19.63 39.99
CA ALA A 8 -5.67 20.48 38.99
C ALA A 8 -4.67 20.96 37.92
N LEU A 9 -3.45 21.33 38.33
CA LEU A 9 -2.38 21.69 37.40
C LEU A 9 -1.93 20.49 36.57
N ALA A 10 -1.79 19.30 37.17
CA ALA A 10 -1.46 18.08 36.45
C ALA A 10 -2.54 17.73 35.40
N ALA A 11 -3.82 17.74 35.78
CA ALA A 11 -4.93 17.49 34.86
C ALA A 11 -4.99 18.53 33.72
N GLY A 12 -4.80 19.81 34.05
CA GLY A 12 -4.72 20.89 33.06
C GLY A 12 -3.56 20.69 32.07
N SER A 13 -2.39 20.25 32.56
CA SER A 13 -1.23 19.97 31.71
C SER A 13 -1.46 18.77 30.77
N THR A 14 -2.15 17.73 31.23
CA THR A 14 -2.50 16.57 30.39
C THR A 14 -3.49 16.93 29.30
N VAL A 15 -4.52 17.73 29.62
CA VAL A 15 -5.50 18.21 28.63
C VAL A 15 -4.84 19.12 27.61
N ALA A 16 -3.95 20.03 28.04
CA ALA A 16 -3.20 20.89 27.14
C ALA A 16 -2.25 20.11 26.22
N ALA A 17 -1.54 19.11 26.77
CA ALA A 17 -0.66 18.23 25.99
C ALA A 17 -1.44 17.40 24.95
N TYR A 18 -2.60 16.86 25.35
CA TYR A 18 -3.49 16.14 24.44
C TYR A 18 -4.04 17.05 23.33
N GLY A 19 -4.51 18.25 23.70
CA GLY A 19 -4.98 19.26 22.73
C GLY A 19 -3.89 19.67 21.74
N ALA A 20 -2.65 19.86 22.20
CA ALA A 20 -1.51 20.17 21.35
C ALA A 20 -1.16 19.00 20.40
N MET A 21 -1.20 17.76 20.89
CA MET A 21 -0.98 16.56 20.07
C MET A 21 -2.07 16.40 19.00
N CYS A 22 -3.35 16.56 19.36
CA CYS A 22 -4.46 16.52 18.40
C CYS A 22 -4.33 17.62 17.34
N LEU A 23 -3.95 18.84 17.75
CA LEU A 23 -3.72 19.94 16.81
C LEU A 23 -2.51 19.68 15.90
N ALA A 24 -1.44 19.08 16.41
CA ALA A 24 -0.26 18.69 15.62
C ALA A 24 -0.59 17.62 14.57
N ILE A 25 -1.38 16.59 14.94
CA ILE A 25 -1.82 15.55 14.00
C ILE A 25 -2.77 16.14 12.95
N TYR A 26 -3.78 16.92 13.37
CA TYR A 26 -4.72 17.58 12.46
C TYR A 26 -4.01 18.52 11.48
N THR A 27 -3.05 19.32 11.96
CA THR A 27 -2.28 20.22 11.10
C THR A 27 -1.32 19.46 10.21
N ARG A 28 -0.75 18.33 10.62
CA ARG A 28 0.09 17.46 9.77
C ARG A 28 -0.71 16.85 8.63
N GLU A 29 -1.88 16.26 8.90
CA GLU A 29 -2.75 15.71 7.86
C GLU A 29 -3.27 16.79 6.91
N ARG A 30 -3.76 17.92 7.45
CA ARG A 30 -4.14 19.06 6.61
C ARG A 30 -2.98 19.60 5.79
N ARG A 31 -1.76 19.63 6.32
CA ARG A 31 -0.57 20.05 5.58
C ARG A 31 -0.23 19.06 4.48
N ALA A 32 -0.34 17.76 4.70
CA ALA A 32 -0.10 16.73 3.69
C ALA A 32 -1.12 16.84 2.54
N VAL A 33 -2.41 16.87 2.85
CA VAL A 33 -3.49 17.04 1.86
C VAL A 33 -3.39 18.39 1.14
N ALA A 34 -3.11 19.48 1.87
CA ALA A 34 -2.89 20.78 1.26
C ALA A 34 -1.59 20.86 0.46
N ALA A 35 -0.59 20.03 0.74
CA ALA A 35 0.66 19.97 -0.02
C ALA A 35 0.46 19.21 -1.34
N THR A 36 -0.24 18.08 -1.35
CA THR A 36 -0.64 17.41 -2.59
C THR A 36 -1.58 18.26 -3.43
N ALA A 37 -2.57 18.91 -2.80
CA ALA A 37 -3.45 19.85 -3.50
C ALA A 37 -2.70 21.05 -4.07
N ARG A 38 -1.76 21.65 -3.30
CA ARG A 38 -0.89 22.73 -3.80
C ARG A 38 0.06 22.26 -4.89
N ALA A 39 0.61 21.05 -4.81
CA ALA A 39 1.47 20.47 -5.84
C ALA A 39 0.69 20.22 -7.14
N ALA A 40 -0.51 19.64 -7.05
CA ALA A 40 -1.41 19.47 -8.18
C ALA A 40 -1.82 20.83 -8.78
N GLN A 41 -2.12 21.83 -7.94
CA GLN A 41 -2.48 23.17 -8.39
C GLN A 41 -1.30 23.93 -9.00
N ALA A 42 -0.08 23.75 -8.49
CA ALA A 42 1.15 24.32 -9.06
C ALA A 42 1.46 23.74 -10.44
N LEU A 43 1.09 22.48 -10.70
CA LEU A 43 1.24 21.83 -12.00
C LEU A 43 0.14 22.25 -13.00
N ALA A 44 -1.08 22.55 -12.53
CA ALA A 44 -2.26 22.80 -13.36
C ALA A 44 -2.24 24.11 -14.18
N GLY A 45 -1.32 25.04 -13.89
CA GLY A 45 -1.21 26.33 -14.62
C GLY A 45 -2.22 27.37 -14.18
N ASP A 46 -2.31 28.46 -14.94
CA ASP A 46 -3.18 29.62 -14.64
C ASP A 46 -4.64 29.45 -15.12
N GLY A 47 -4.98 28.27 -15.65
CA GLY A 47 -6.33 27.93 -16.12
C GLY A 47 -6.67 28.44 -17.53
N THR A 48 -5.74 29.11 -18.23
CA THR A 48 -5.98 29.62 -19.59
C THR A 48 -5.77 28.58 -20.70
N THR A 49 -4.98 27.53 -20.42
CA THR A 49 -4.64 26.46 -21.37
C THR A 49 -5.17 25.12 -20.83
N PRO A 50 -5.80 24.26 -21.67
CA PRO A 50 -6.26 22.94 -21.22
C PRO A 50 -5.10 22.11 -20.67
N SER A 51 -5.23 21.62 -19.44
CA SER A 51 -4.18 20.82 -18.80
C SER A 51 -4.13 19.41 -19.39
N THR A 52 -2.92 18.91 -19.61
CA THR A 52 -2.70 17.49 -19.91
C THR A 52 -3.00 16.66 -18.66
N LEU A 53 -3.81 15.61 -18.80
CA LEU A 53 -4.06 14.68 -17.71
C LEU A 53 -2.87 13.73 -17.58
N VAL A 54 -2.39 13.52 -16.36
CA VAL A 54 -1.45 12.43 -16.04
C VAL A 54 -2.11 11.53 -15.02
N LEU A 55 -2.46 10.34 -15.48
CA LEU A 55 -3.30 9.38 -14.80
C LEU A 55 -2.43 8.22 -14.31
N PHE A 56 -2.63 7.79 -13.07
CA PHE A 56 -1.92 6.63 -12.55
C PHE A 56 -2.84 5.55 -12.01
N ALA A 57 -2.42 4.30 -12.21
CA ALA A 57 -2.98 3.11 -11.60
C ALA A 57 -1.85 2.40 -10.88
N SER A 58 -1.86 2.43 -9.54
CA SER A 58 -0.78 1.86 -8.74
C SER A 58 -1.31 0.99 -7.61
N GLN A 59 -0.66 -0.15 -7.38
CA GLN A 59 -0.88 -0.93 -6.15
C GLN A 59 0.04 -0.47 -5.02
N THR A 60 1.34 -0.34 -5.31
CA THR A 60 2.40 -0.14 -4.31
C THR A 60 3.09 1.23 -4.40
N GLY A 61 2.57 2.15 -5.22
CA GLY A 61 3.04 3.53 -5.38
C GLY A 61 4.04 3.76 -6.52
N GLN A 62 4.55 2.73 -7.18
CA GLN A 62 5.54 2.90 -8.27
C GLN A 62 4.97 3.69 -9.46
N ALA A 63 3.77 3.34 -9.91
CA ALA A 63 3.09 4.02 -11.01
C ALA A 63 2.74 5.47 -10.65
N GLU A 64 2.38 5.72 -9.40
CA GLU A 64 2.13 7.07 -8.86
C GLU A 64 3.41 7.92 -8.91
N ALA A 65 4.54 7.39 -8.43
CA ALA A 65 5.82 8.10 -8.45
C ALA A 65 6.25 8.47 -9.89
N ILE A 66 6.12 7.53 -10.84
CA ILE A 66 6.45 7.77 -12.25
C ILE A 66 5.49 8.81 -12.88
N ALA A 67 4.21 8.79 -12.51
CA ALA A 67 3.24 9.78 -12.96
C ALA A 67 3.59 11.19 -12.45
N TRP A 68 3.95 11.33 -11.18
CA TRP A 68 4.42 12.61 -10.63
C TRP A 68 5.71 13.09 -11.30
N GLN A 69 6.68 12.20 -11.55
CA GLN A 69 7.90 12.52 -12.29
C GLN A 69 7.58 13.02 -13.71
N THR A 70 6.69 12.32 -14.42
CA THR A 70 6.22 12.68 -15.76
C THR A 70 5.54 14.05 -15.75
N ALA A 71 4.69 14.32 -14.76
CA ALA A 71 4.00 15.59 -14.61
C ALA A 71 4.96 16.76 -14.36
N ARG A 72 6.01 16.56 -13.57
CA ARG A 72 7.06 17.56 -13.33
C ARG A 72 7.85 17.86 -14.60
N ARG A 73 8.18 16.84 -15.41
CA ARG A 73 8.84 17.01 -16.72
C ARG A 73 8.00 17.87 -17.67
N LEU A 74 6.73 17.51 -17.84
CA LEU A 74 5.78 18.26 -18.66
C LEU A 74 5.65 19.71 -18.18
N ARG A 75 5.59 19.93 -16.86
CA ARG A 75 5.53 21.28 -16.29
C ARG A 75 6.79 22.08 -16.56
N ALA A 76 7.97 21.46 -16.41
CA ALA A 76 9.25 22.10 -16.74
C ALA A 76 9.34 22.48 -18.22
N ALA A 77 8.71 21.69 -19.10
CA ALA A 77 8.53 22.00 -20.52
C ALA A 77 7.41 23.02 -20.82
N GLY A 78 6.79 23.62 -19.80
CA GLY A 78 5.74 24.64 -19.94
C GLY A 78 4.33 24.10 -20.17
N THR A 79 4.13 22.78 -20.08
CA THR A 79 2.80 22.16 -20.24
C THR A 79 2.07 22.14 -18.90
N PRO A 80 0.85 22.69 -18.80
CA PRO A 80 0.03 22.55 -17.60
C PRO A 80 -0.43 21.10 -17.42
N VAL A 81 -0.34 20.57 -16.21
CA VAL A 81 -0.63 19.16 -15.91
C VAL A 81 -1.59 19.03 -14.74
N ARG A 82 -2.54 18.11 -14.86
CA ARG A 82 -3.37 17.66 -13.75
C ARG A 82 -3.11 16.17 -13.49
N VAL A 83 -2.53 15.87 -12.33
CA VAL A 83 -2.26 14.49 -11.90
C VAL A 83 -3.45 13.95 -11.11
N MET A 84 -3.92 12.75 -11.43
CA MET A 84 -4.94 12.07 -10.62
C MET A 84 -4.84 10.54 -10.73
N GLU A 85 -5.33 9.85 -9.71
CA GLU A 85 -5.51 8.41 -9.72
C GLU A 85 -6.68 8.04 -10.66
N LEU A 86 -6.59 6.88 -11.33
CA LEU A 86 -7.59 6.43 -12.30
C LEU A 86 -9.00 6.27 -11.69
N ASN A 87 -9.13 5.81 -10.45
CA ASN A 87 -10.42 5.73 -9.77
C ASN A 87 -11.08 7.09 -9.50
N ALA A 88 -10.32 8.18 -9.52
CA ALA A 88 -10.85 9.53 -9.36
C ALA A 88 -11.28 10.17 -10.69
N LEU A 89 -11.03 9.49 -11.82
CA LEU A 89 -11.39 9.97 -13.15
C LEU A 89 -12.84 9.63 -13.47
N ASP A 90 -13.65 10.66 -13.69
CA ASP A 90 -15.01 10.53 -14.21
C ASP A 90 -15.05 10.61 -15.75
N ALA A 91 -16.14 10.11 -16.34
CA ALA A 91 -16.32 10.04 -17.79
C ALA A 91 -16.34 11.44 -18.46
N THR A 92 -16.88 12.45 -17.78
CA THR A 92 -16.92 13.83 -18.28
C THR A 92 -15.53 14.42 -18.39
N THR A 93 -14.72 14.29 -17.34
CA THR A 93 -13.33 14.77 -17.31
C THR A 93 -12.49 14.09 -18.38
N LEU A 94 -12.70 12.79 -18.63
CA LEU A 94 -12.00 12.07 -19.69
C LEU A 94 -12.48 12.50 -21.09
N GLY A 95 -13.79 12.67 -21.29
CA GLY A 95 -14.37 13.10 -22.57
C GLY A 95 -13.96 14.52 -22.98
N ASP A 96 -13.77 15.42 -22.00
CA ASP A 96 -13.33 16.79 -22.24
C ASP A 96 -11.80 16.90 -22.46
N ALA A 97 -11.05 15.84 -22.15
CA ALA A 97 -9.59 15.86 -22.25
C ALA A 97 -9.10 15.77 -23.70
N ARG A 98 -8.17 16.66 -24.06
CA ARG A 98 -7.47 16.61 -25.37
C ARG A 98 -6.20 15.76 -25.32
N GLN A 99 -5.59 15.65 -24.15
CA GLN A 99 -4.37 14.88 -23.94
C GLN A 99 -4.38 14.18 -22.59
N ALA A 100 -4.11 12.88 -22.56
CA ALA A 100 -3.98 12.10 -21.33
C ALA A 100 -2.81 11.10 -21.40
N LEU A 101 -1.99 11.06 -20.34
CA LEU A 101 -0.92 10.08 -20.17
C LEU A 101 -1.32 9.10 -19.08
N PHE A 102 -1.24 7.81 -19.36
CA PHE A 102 -1.63 6.75 -18.43
C PHE A 102 -0.39 5.98 -17.98
N VAL A 103 -0.13 5.96 -16.68
CA VAL A 103 0.92 5.16 -16.05
C VAL A 103 0.25 4.05 -15.24
N ALA A 104 0.23 2.84 -15.79
CA ALA A 104 -0.60 1.77 -15.27
C ALA A 104 0.21 0.54 -14.87
N SER A 105 0.27 0.23 -13.57
CA SER A 105 0.73 -1.08 -13.11
C SER A 105 -0.33 -2.14 -13.37
N THR A 106 0.13 -3.37 -13.57
CA THR A 106 -0.71 -4.56 -13.64
C THR A 106 -0.69 -5.29 -12.30
N TYR A 107 -1.81 -5.87 -11.90
CA TYR A 107 -1.93 -6.62 -10.66
C TYR A 107 -2.39 -8.07 -10.90
N GLY A 108 -1.92 -9.02 -10.08
CA GLY A 108 -2.29 -10.43 -10.17
C GLY A 108 -2.09 -11.04 -11.56
N GLU A 109 -3.15 -11.62 -12.10
CA GLU A 109 -3.15 -12.30 -13.40
C GLU A 109 -3.50 -11.35 -14.55
N GLY A 110 -3.03 -10.11 -14.51
CA GLY A 110 -3.30 -9.14 -15.58
C GLY A 110 -4.40 -8.12 -15.29
N ASP A 111 -4.91 -8.10 -14.06
CA ASP A 111 -6.03 -7.26 -13.64
C ASP A 111 -5.60 -5.82 -13.33
N ALA A 112 -6.59 -4.92 -13.26
CA ALA A 112 -6.40 -3.56 -12.80
C ALA A 112 -5.96 -3.56 -11.31
N PRO A 113 -4.98 -2.72 -10.92
CA PRO A 113 -4.66 -2.51 -9.52
C PRO A 113 -5.82 -1.80 -8.81
N ASP A 114 -5.81 -1.78 -7.47
CA ASP A 114 -6.90 -1.20 -6.69
C ASP A 114 -7.26 0.21 -7.12
N GLY A 115 -6.23 1.04 -7.37
CA GLY A 115 -6.38 2.42 -7.84
C GLY A 115 -7.00 2.63 -9.22
N ALA A 116 -7.34 1.55 -9.93
CA ALA A 116 -8.07 1.59 -11.20
C ALA A 116 -9.23 0.58 -11.30
N SER A 117 -9.50 -0.20 -10.25
CA SER A 117 -10.56 -1.21 -10.25
C SER A 117 -11.95 -0.63 -10.57
N LEU A 118 -12.30 0.52 -10.00
CA LEU A 118 -13.59 1.17 -10.29
C LEU A 118 -13.64 1.74 -11.71
N PHE A 119 -12.53 2.29 -12.18
CA PHE A 119 -12.42 2.77 -13.54
C PHE A 119 -12.62 1.61 -14.54
N ALA A 120 -11.99 0.46 -14.29
CA ALA A 120 -12.11 -0.72 -15.12
C ALA A 120 -13.53 -1.32 -15.10
N GLU A 121 -14.17 -1.39 -13.93
CA GLU A 121 -15.52 -1.96 -13.81
C GLU A 121 -16.62 -1.02 -14.35
N LYS A 122 -16.46 0.30 -14.19
CA LYS A 122 -17.49 1.28 -14.56
C LYS A 122 -17.18 2.02 -15.86
N ALA A 123 -16.11 2.82 -15.86
CA ALA A 123 -15.81 3.70 -16.99
C ALA A 123 -15.43 2.92 -18.25
N MET A 124 -14.68 1.82 -18.13
CA MET A 124 -14.33 0.99 -19.29
C MET A 124 -15.52 0.20 -19.84
N ALA A 125 -16.52 -0.10 -19.01
CA ALA A 125 -17.77 -0.74 -19.44
C ALA A 125 -18.68 0.23 -20.23
N GLU A 126 -18.54 1.54 -20.01
CA GLU A 126 -19.22 2.57 -20.80
C GLU A 126 -18.61 2.73 -22.20
N GLN A 127 -19.33 3.41 -23.09
CA GLN A 127 -18.91 3.66 -24.47
C GLN A 127 -18.77 5.17 -24.76
N PRO A 128 -17.87 5.89 -24.06
CA PRO A 128 -17.64 7.30 -24.36
C PRO A 128 -16.99 7.46 -25.75
N ASP A 129 -17.31 8.56 -26.41
CA ASP A 129 -16.57 9.00 -27.60
C ASP A 129 -15.29 9.70 -27.16
N LEU A 130 -14.14 9.10 -27.48
CA LEU A 130 -12.82 9.63 -27.17
C LEU A 130 -12.07 10.06 -28.44
N SER A 131 -12.77 10.34 -29.55
CA SER A 131 -12.14 10.71 -30.82
C SER A 131 -11.27 11.96 -30.76
N ALA A 132 -11.53 12.85 -29.80
CA ALA A 132 -10.76 14.07 -29.56
C ALA A 132 -9.52 13.86 -28.68
N LEU A 133 -9.37 12.69 -28.07
CA LEU A 133 -8.32 12.40 -27.10
C LEU A 133 -7.06 11.89 -27.79
N ARG A 134 -5.92 12.57 -27.58
CA ARG A 134 -4.59 11.99 -27.81
C ARG A 134 -4.06 11.41 -26.51
N TYR A 135 -3.47 10.21 -26.56
CA TYR A 135 -3.01 9.57 -25.32
C TYR A 135 -1.67 8.86 -25.46
N ALA A 136 -1.07 8.49 -24.33
CA ALA A 136 0.04 7.55 -24.27
C ALA A 136 -0.08 6.64 -23.04
N VAL A 137 0.38 5.40 -23.14
CA VAL A 137 0.33 4.41 -22.06
C VAL A 137 1.74 3.92 -21.74
N LEU A 138 2.12 4.05 -20.47
CA LEU A 138 3.23 3.35 -19.84
C LEU A 138 2.65 2.20 -19.00
N ALA A 139 2.80 0.98 -19.49
CA ALA A 139 2.33 -0.22 -18.82
C ALA A 139 3.46 -0.83 -18.00
N LEU A 140 3.27 -0.98 -16.68
CA LEU A 140 4.22 -1.63 -15.78
C LEU A 140 3.75 -3.06 -15.51
N GLY A 141 4.65 -4.03 -15.64
CA GLY A 141 4.39 -5.43 -15.34
C GLY A 141 5.69 -6.19 -15.07
N ASP A 142 5.58 -7.51 -14.92
CA ASP A 142 6.74 -8.42 -14.78
C ASP A 142 6.48 -9.66 -15.65
N ARG A 143 7.45 -10.01 -16.51
CA ARG A 143 7.36 -11.14 -17.44
C ARG A 143 7.32 -12.50 -16.76
N GLN A 144 7.60 -12.57 -15.45
CA GLN A 144 7.41 -13.78 -14.66
C GLN A 144 5.94 -14.15 -14.49
N TYR A 145 5.02 -13.19 -14.65
CA TYR A 145 3.59 -13.43 -14.62
C TYR A 145 3.05 -13.72 -16.01
N ALA A 146 2.03 -14.58 -16.08
CA ALA A 146 1.45 -15.03 -17.35
C ALA A 146 0.94 -13.86 -18.20
N ASN A 147 0.33 -12.87 -17.55
CA ASN A 147 -0.29 -11.71 -18.20
C ASN A 147 0.57 -10.44 -18.03
N PHE A 148 1.80 -10.48 -18.54
CA PHE A 148 2.73 -9.34 -18.57
C PHE A 148 2.05 -8.05 -19.07
N CYS A 149 2.06 -6.96 -18.29
CA CYS A 149 1.40 -5.69 -18.63
C CYS A 149 -0.12 -5.79 -18.93
N GLY A 150 -0.80 -6.86 -18.47
CA GLY A 150 -2.19 -7.18 -18.79
C GLY A 150 -3.16 -6.00 -18.75
N PHE A 151 -3.20 -5.26 -17.65
CA PHE A 151 -4.12 -4.12 -17.51
C PHE A 151 -3.74 -2.98 -18.44
N GLY A 152 -2.45 -2.65 -18.56
CA GLY A 152 -1.99 -1.60 -19.48
C GLY A 152 -2.30 -1.92 -20.95
N ARG A 153 -2.25 -3.20 -21.34
CA ARG A 153 -2.67 -3.66 -22.68
C ARG A 153 -4.17 -3.54 -22.88
N GLN A 154 -4.97 -3.92 -21.88
CA GLN A 154 -6.43 -3.79 -21.91
C GLN A 154 -6.85 -2.32 -22.02
N LEU A 155 -6.24 -1.45 -21.22
CA LEU A 155 -6.48 -0.01 -21.22
C LEU A 155 -6.15 0.62 -22.59
N ASP A 156 -5.00 0.29 -23.17
CA ASP A 156 -4.62 0.77 -24.49
C ASP A 156 -5.59 0.31 -25.58
N GLY A 157 -5.97 -0.98 -25.58
CA GLY A 157 -6.94 -1.52 -26.52
C GLY A 157 -8.33 -0.87 -26.37
N TRP A 158 -8.76 -0.60 -25.14
CA TRP A 158 -10.01 0.10 -24.87
C TRP A 158 -9.99 1.55 -25.40
N LEU A 159 -8.93 2.31 -25.13
CA LEU A 159 -8.77 3.69 -25.62
C LEU A 159 -8.86 3.76 -27.15
N GLN A 160 -8.15 2.87 -27.85
CA GLN A 160 -8.22 2.78 -29.32
C GLN A 160 -9.62 2.40 -29.80
N GLY A 161 -10.27 1.45 -29.13
CA GLY A 161 -11.64 1.04 -29.42
C GLY A 161 -12.69 2.15 -29.22
N ARG A 162 -12.36 3.21 -28.47
CA ARG A 162 -13.19 4.41 -28.28
C ARG A 162 -12.80 5.60 -29.18
N GLY A 163 -11.88 5.39 -30.13
CA GLY A 163 -11.47 6.40 -31.10
C GLY A 163 -10.32 7.30 -30.66
N ALA A 164 -9.76 7.10 -29.47
CA ALA A 164 -8.61 7.87 -29.01
C ALA A 164 -7.37 7.56 -29.87
N THR A 165 -6.55 8.56 -30.11
CA THR A 165 -5.37 8.44 -30.96
C THR A 165 -4.09 8.32 -30.11
N PRO A 166 -3.31 7.23 -30.24
CA PRO A 166 -2.05 7.12 -29.53
C PRO A 166 -1.04 8.15 -30.06
N SER A 167 -0.32 8.78 -29.13
CA SER A 167 0.78 9.69 -29.45
C SER A 167 2.01 8.92 -29.90
N PHE A 168 2.22 7.73 -29.33
CA PHE A 168 3.23 6.74 -29.72
C PHE A 168 2.79 5.35 -29.23
N ALA A 169 3.50 4.31 -29.65
CA ALA A 169 3.23 2.94 -29.24
C ALA A 169 3.34 2.79 -27.71
N ARG A 170 2.42 2.04 -27.09
CA ARG A 170 2.47 1.72 -25.66
C ARG A 170 3.87 1.24 -25.27
N VAL A 171 4.42 1.80 -24.20
CA VAL A 171 5.69 1.38 -23.62
C VAL A 171 5.38 0.35 -22.54
N GLU A 172 5.95 -0.85 -22.65
CA GLU A 172 5.82 -1.92 -21.68
C GLU A 172 7.12 -2.04 -20.86
N VAL A 173 7.01 -1.90 -19.54
CA VAL A 173 8.14 -1.91 -18.62
C VAL A 173 8.16 -3.25 -17.88
N ASP A 174 9.24 -4.01 -18.05
CA ASP A 174 9.48 -5.26 -17.32
C ASP A 174 10.21 -4.98 -16.01
N ASN A 175 9.49 -5.11 -14.89
CA ASN A 175 10.00 -4.99 -13.54
C ASN A 175 10.88 -3.75 -13.29
N GLY A 176 10.40 -2.58 -13.74
CA GLY A 176 11.12 -1.31 -13.58
C GLY A 176 12.31 -1.13 -14.52
N ASP A 177 12.37 -1.86 -15.65
CA ASP A 177 13.40 -1.74 -16.67
C ASP A 177 13.78 -0.27 -16.98
N PRO A 178 15.03 0.15 -16.70
CA PRO A 178 15.47 1.52 -16.92
C PRO A 178 15.42 1.96 -18.38
N GLU A 179 15.60 1.06 -19.35
CA GLU A 179 15.59 1.41 -20.78
C GLU A 179 14.17 1.76 -21.26
N ALA A 180 13.18 0.96 -20.87
CA ALA A 180 11.78 1.28 -21.11
C ALA A 180 11.36 2.61 -20.45
N LEU A 181 11.80 2.86 -19.20
CA LEU A 181 11.54 4.13 -18.52
C LEU A 181 12.24 5.31 -19.19
N ALA A 182 13.47 5.14 -19.67
CA ALA A 182 14.18 6.16 -20.44
C ALA A 182 13.45 6.48 -21.76
N THR A 183 12.94 5.44 -22.45
CA THR A 183 12.14 5.58 -23.68
C THR A 183 10.88 6.40 -23.42
N TRP A 184 10.19 6.16 -22.30
CA TRP A 184 9.04 6.95 -21.88
C TRP A 184 9.41 8.41 -21.62
N HIS A 185 10.45 8.65 -20.83
CA HIS A 185 10.87 10.00 -20.46
C HIS A 185 11.34 10.83 -21.66
N ALA A 186 11.99 10.21 -22.65
CA ALA A 186 12.45 10.89 -23.85
C ALA A 186 11.32 11.54 -24.67
N GLN A 187 10.07 11.10 -24.51
CA GLN A 187 8.91 11.67 -25.23
C GLN A 187 8.47 13.03 -24.69
N TRP A 188 8.85 13.38 -23.46
CA TRP A 188 8.31 14.53 -22.72
C TRP A 188 9.35 15.63 -22.45
N GLY A 189 10.54 15.53 -23.04
CA GLY A 189 11.59 16.55 -23.05
C GLY A 189 12.78 16.29 -22.09
N ASP A 190 13.92 16.89 -22.44
CA ASP A 190 15.21 16.84 -21.71
C ASP A 190 15.28 17.80 -20.52
N GLY A 191 14.14 18.30 -20.03
CA GLY A 191 14.14 19.12 -18.82
C GLY A 191 14.87 18.36 -17.72
N GLU A 192 16.01 18.89 -17.27
CA GLU A 192 16.63 18.53 -16.00
C GLU A 192 15.60 18.86 -14.93
N VAL A 193 14.68 17.93 -14.70
CA VAL A 193 13.94 17.91 -13.46
C VAL A 193 15.02 17.59 -12.45
N ALA A 194 15.24 18.52 -11.52
CA ALA A 194 15.85 18.17 -10.24
C ALA A 194 15.19 16.85 -9.86
N HIS A 195 15.96 15.76 -9.86
CA HIS A 195 15.42 14.50 -9.41
C HIS A 195 14.94 14.81 -8.01
N ASP A 196 13.63 14.79 -7.79
CA ASP A 196 13.12 14.73 -6.44
C ASP A 196 13.52 13.33 -5.96
N GLU A 197 14.78 13.21 -5.54
CA GLU A 197 15.35 12.08 -4.83
C GLU A 197 14.52 11.75 -3.57
N GLU A 198 13.60 12.63 -3.18
CA GLU A 198 12.66 12.48 -2.06
C GLU A 198 11.76 11.23 -2.17
N GLU A 199 11.43 10.70 -3.36
CA GLU A 199 10.60 9.48 -3.47
C GLU A 199 11.38 8.19 -3.83
N SER A 200 12.66 8.31 -4.16
CA SER A 200 13.56 7.16 -4.38
C SER A 200 14.89 7.41 -3.67
N GLY A 201 14.83 7.60 -2.35
CA GLY A 201 16.02 7.75 -1.54
C GLY A 201 17.04 6.63 -1.78
N ALA A 202 18.33 6.97 -1.69
CA ALA A 202 19.41 6.01 -1.83
C ALA A 202 19.25 4.85 -0.83
N PHE A 203 19.65 3.65 -1.24
CA PHE A 203 19.76 2.54 -0.29
C PHE A 203 20.87 2.87 0.72
N VAL A 204 20.50 2.91 2.00
CA VAL A 204 21.41 3.17 3.11
C VAL A 204 21.59 1.90 3.94
N PRO A 205 22.72 1.72 4.63
CA PRO A 205 22.93 0.53 5.45
C PRO A 205 22.10 0.56 6.74
N TRP A 206 21.38 -0.53 6.97
CA TRP A 206 20.62 -0.83 8.19
C TRP A 206 21.20 -2.05 8.87
N ARG A 207 21.54 -1.90 10.15
CA ARG A 207 22.10 -2.96 10.97
C ARG A 207 20.99 -3.85 11.52
N LEU A 208 21.13 -5.16 11.33
CA LEU A 208 20.27 -6.15 11.96
C LEU A 208 20.60 -6.24 13.45
N VAL A 209 19.64 -5.91 14.32
CA VAL A 209 19.82 -5.91 15.77
C VAL A 209 19.18 -7.11 16.45
N HIS A 210 18.12 -7.68 15.88
CA HIS A 210 17.53 -8.91 16.38
C HIS A 210 16.92 -9.76 15.25
N ARG A 211 16.89 -11.09 15.48
CA ARG A 211 16.22 -12.09 14.62
C ARG A 211 15.58 -13.14 15.52
N CYS A 212 14.26 -13.25 15.46
CA CYS A 212 13.50 -14.20 16.27
C CYS A 212 12.67 -15.11 15.35
N LEU A 213 12.82 -16.43 15.48
CA LEU A 213 11.93 -17.39 14.82
C LEU A 213 10.59 -17.43 15.56
N LEU A 214 9.50 -17.05 14.89
CA LEU A 214 8.18 -16.92 15.51
C LEU A 214 7.37 -18.22 15.52
N ASN A 215 7.68 -19.18 14.64
CA ASN A 215 6.87 -20.39 14.48
C ASN A 215 7.69 -21.70 14.57
N PRO A 216 8.44 -21.92 15.66
CA PRO A 216 9.19 -23.17 15.84
C PRO A 216 8.25 -24.37 15.83
N GLY A 217 8.62 -25.40 15.06
CA GLY A 217 7.82 -26.63 14.91
C GLY A 217 6.66 -26.53 13.93
N SER A 218 6.49 -25.40 13.22
CA SER A 218 5.49 -25.29 12.17
C SER A 218 5.74 -26.28 11.03
N ALA A 219 4.65 -26.78 10.44
CA ALA A 219 4.68 -27.50 9.16
C ALA A 219 4.80 -26.56 7.94
N GLY A 220 4.87 -25.24 8.15
CA GLY A 220 5.18 -24.24 7.13
C GLY A 220 6.63 -23.82 7.16
N ALA A 221 7.01 -23.01 6.18
CA ALA A 221 8.33 -22.39 6.17
C ALA A 221 8.52 -21.50 7.42
N PRO A 222 9.75 -21.42 7.97
CA PRO A 222 10.09 -20.55 9.09
C PRO A 222 9.69 -19.09 8.84
N VAL A 223 9.12 -18.44 9.85
CA VAL A 223 8.76 -17.02 9.84
C VAL A 223 9.56 -16.30 10.92
N PHE A 224 10.28 -15.26 10.53
CA PHE A 224 11.14 -14.50 11.42
C PHE A 224 10.60 -13.08 11.65
N LEU A 225 10.66 -12.61 12.89
CA LEU A 225 10.64 -11.19 13.21
C LEU A 225 12.08 -10.68 13.22
N LEU A 226 12.35 -9.68 12.39
CA LEU A 226 13.65 -9.04 12.25
C LEU A 226 13.54 -7.60 12.73
N GLY A 227 14.51 -7.13 13.50
CA GLY A 227 14.64 -5.72 13.86
C GLY A 227 15.89 -5.11 13.25
N LEU A 228 15.72 -3.95 12.64
CA LEU A 228 16.78 -3.21 12.00
C LEU A 228 16.82 -1.77 12.49
N VAL A 229 18.03 -1.22 12.61
CA VAL A 229 18.25 0.20 12.91
C VAL A 229 19.19 0.81 11.87
N PRO A 230 19.09 2.11 11.55
CA PRO A 230 20.06 2.76 10.67
C PRO A 230 21.47 2.57 11.23
N GLN A 231 22.45 2.24 10.37
CA GLN A 231 23.84 2.14 10.82
C GLN A 231 24.37 3.48 11.31
N ALA A 232 23.93 4.57 10.68
CA ALA A 232 24.27 5.94 11.02
C ALA A 232 23.05 6.85 10.84
N GLY A 233 23.04 7.97 11.57
CA GLY A 233 21.96 8.96 11.52
C GLY A 233 20.83 8.67 12.49
N ALA A 234 19.83 9.56 12.47
CA ALA A 234 18.61 9.40 13.27
C ALA A 234 17.66 8.38 12.62
N MET A 235 16.75 7.81 13.42
CA MET A 235 15.68 6.97 12.91
C MET A 235 14.80 7.78 11.93
N PRO A 236 14.71 7.40 10.65
CA PRO A 236 13.82 8.07 9.73
C PRO A 236 12.35 7.86 10.15
N ALA A 237 11.49 8.81 9.80
CA ALA A 237 10.06 8.66 10.02
C ALA A 237 9.44 7.85 8.87
N TRP A 238 8.55 6.92 9.21
CA TRP A 238 7.63 6.27 8.28
C TRP A 238 6.23 6.23 8.91
N ASP A 239 5.22 6.04 8.07
CA ASP A 239 3.84 5.87 8.50
C ASP A 239 3.44 4.39 8.46
N SER A 240 2.50 3.98 9.29
CA SER A 240 1.97 2.61 9.24
C SER A 240 1.41 2.32 7.86
N GLY A 241 1.81 1.19 7.27
CA GLY A 241 1.47 0.81 5.89
C GLY A 241 2.61 1.03 4.90
N ASP A 242 3.66 1.77 5.27
CA ASP A 242 4.86 1.92 4.43
C ASP A 242 5.67 0.63 4.29
N LEU A 243 6.54 0.64 3.28
CA LEU A 243 7.34 -0.51 2.89
C LEU A 243 8.83 -0.22 3.12
N ALA A 244 9.58 -1.27 3.47
CA ALA A 244 11.02 -1.29 3.39
C ALA A 244 11.43 -2.03 2.13
N GLN A 245 12.20 -1.37 1.29
CA GLN A 245 12.73 -1.97 0.08
C GLN A 245 14.21 -2.33 0.29
N MET A 246 14.56 -3.58 0.01
CA MET A 246 15.89 -4.13 0.18
C MET A 246 16.62 -4.29 -1.15
N ALA A 247 17.82 -3.75 -1.25
CA ALA A 247 18.70 -4.05 -2.37
C ALA A 247 19.22 -5.48 -2.28
N VAL A 248 19.32 -6.16 -3.41
CA VAL A 248 19.82 -7.53 -3.49
C VAL A 248 21.09 -7.53 -4.32
N ALA A 249 22.21 -7.92 -3.71
CA ALA A 249 23.53 -7.79 -4.32
C ALA A 249 23.66 -8.55 -5.66
N SER A 250 23.04 -9.72 -5.77
CA SER A 250 23.06 -10.51 -7.01
C SER A 250 22.17 -9.95 -8.12
N ASP A 251 21.27 -9.02 -7.80
CA ASP A 251 20.29 -8.46 -8.72
C ASP A 251 19.88 -7.04 -8.29
N PRO A 252 20.78 -6.04 -8.42
CA PRO A 252 20.56 -4.70 -7.88
C PRO A 252 19.41 -3.94 -8.54
N THR A 253 19.00 -4.33 -9.74
CA THR A 253 17.89 -3.71 -10.48
C THR A 253 16.52 -4.19 -9.99
N ARG A 254 16.46 -5.29 -9.23
CA ARG A 254 15.22 -5.88 -8.71
C ARG A 254 15.23 -5.91 -7.18
N PRO A 255 15.06 -4.77 -6.51
CA PRO A 255 14.99 -4.76 -5.05
C PRO A 255 13.69 -5.41 -4.54
N ARG A 256 13.68 -5.85 -3.27
CA ARG A 256 12.56 -6.61 -2.68
C ARG A 256 11.84 -5.80 -1.62
N ASP A 257 10.51 -5.73 -1.72
CA ASP A 257 9.67 -5.00 -0.80
C ASP A 257 9.21 -5.86 0.36
N TYR A 258 9.14 -5.24 1.54
CA TYR A 258 8.60 -5.84 2.75
C TYR A 258 7.70 -4.82 3.45
N SER A 259 6.50 -5.23 3.83
CA SER A 259 5.63 -4.40 4.67
C SER A 259 6.28 -4.18 6.03
N ILE A 260 6.36 -2.92 6.46
CA ILE A 260 6.95 -2.59 7.76
C ILE A 260 5.95 -2.99 8.85
N ALA A 261 6.42 -3.74 9.85
CA ALA A 261 5.62 -4.29 10.94
C ALA A 261 5.62 -3.42 12.21
N SER A 262 6.40 -2.34 12.25
CA SER A 262 6.55 -1.43 13.40
C SER A 262 6.24 0.03 13.05
N LEU A 263 6.25 0.90 14.06
CA LEU A 263 6.26 2.36 13.93
C LEU A 263 7.69 2.89 14.08
N SER A 264 7.97 4.08 13.52
CA SER A 264 9.25 4.77 13.75
C SER A 264 9.51 5.06 15.23
N ALA A 265 8.45 5.28 16.00
CA ALA A 265 8.49 5.49 17.45
C ALA A 265 8.93 4.25 18.24
N ASP A 266 8.88 3.05 17.65
CA ASP A 266 9.30 1.81 18.31
C ASP A 266 10.84 1.70 18.45
N GLY A 267 11.59 2.61 17.81
CA GLY A 267 13.04 2.65 17.88
C GLY A 267 13.76 1.62 17.00
N GLU A 268 13.00 0.81 16.25
CA GLU A 268 13.52 -0.11 15.24
C GLU A 268 12.49 -0.37 14.12
N LEU A 269 13.01 -0.59 12.92
CA LEU A 269 12.23 -1.08 11.78
C LEU A 269 12.08 -2.59 11.91
N GLN A 270 10.85 -3.07 12.05
CA GLN A 270 10.56 -4.50 12.18
C GLN A 270 9.98 -5.07 10.89
N LEU A 271 10.45 -6.26 10.49
CA LEU A 271 9.94 -7.00 9.34
C LEU A 271 9.48 -8.39 9.78
N LEU A 272 8.37 -8.87 9.23
CA LEU A 272 7.97 -10.29 9.30
C LEU A 272 8.29 -10.97 7.99
N VAL A 273 9.28 -11.87 8.01
CA VAL A 273 9.81 -12.50 6.79
C VAL A 273 9.63 -14.01 6.87
N ARG A 274 8.90 -14.56 5.90
CA ARG A 274 8.85 -16.01 5.68
C ARG A 274 10.06 -16.41 4.86
N GLN A 275 10.81 -17.40 5.32
CA GLN A 275 11.98 -17.91 4.62
C GLN A 275 11.52 -18.72 3.40
N GLU A 276 11.66 -18.13 2.22
CA GLU A 276 11.37 -18.82 0.95
C GLU A 276 12.44 -19.87 0.66
N GLN A 277 12.01 -21.05 0.23
CA GLN A 277 12.88 -22.14 -0.19
C GLN A 277 12.45 -22.64 -1.57
N HIS A 278 13.39 -22.64 -2.50
CA HIS A 278 13.18 -23.15 -3.85
C HIS A 278 13.12 -24.69 -3.86
N PRO A 279 12.56 -25.30 -4.91
CA PRO A 279 12.47 -26.77 -5.02
C PRO A 279 13.81 -27.51 -4.96
N ASP A 280 14.91 -26.83 -5.31
CA ASP A 280 16.27 -27.36 -5.23
C ASP A 280 16.87 -27.30 -3.81
N GLY A 281 16.10 -26.80 -2.84
CA GLY A 281 16.49 -26.65 -1.44
C GLY A 281 17.24 -25.35 -1.13
N THR A 282 17.57 -24.54 -2.14
CA THR A 282 18.23 -23.24 -1.93
C THR A 282 17.25 -22.23 -1.34
N LEU A 283 17.78 -21.28 -0.58
CA LEU A 283 16.97 -20.21 -0.01
C LEU A 283 16.78 -19.07 -1.01
N GLY A 284 15.62 -18.42 -0.97
CA GLY A 284 15.38 -17.21 -1.74
C GLY A 284 16.44 -16.15 -1.44
N THR A 285 16.89 -15.43 -2.46
CA THR A 285 18.04 -14.53 -2.33
C THR A 285 17.85 -13.49 -1.23
N ALA A 286 16.66 -12.92 -1.13
CA ALA A 286 16.34 -11.86 -0.20
C ALA A 286 15.95 -12.41 1.19
N SER A 287 14.95 -13.29 1.22
CA SER A 287 14.45 -13.91 2.45
C SER A 287 15.53 -14.76 3.12
N GLY A 288 16.29 -15.54 2.37
CA GLY A 288 17.43 -16.32 2.84
C GLY A 288 18.56 -15.46 3.40
N HIS A 289 18.85 -14.31 2.78
CA HIS A 289 19.82 -13.37 3.32
C HIS A 289 19.38 -12.83 4.68
N LEU A 290 18.16 -12.29 4.75
CA LEU A 290 17.61 -11.70 5.97
C LEU A 290 17.39 -12.68 7.12
N THR A 291 17.14 -13.95 6.83
CA THR A 291 16.77 -14.96 7.82
C THR A 291 17.88 -15.95 8.17
N SER A 292 18.88 -16.11 7.29
CA SER A 292 19.96 -17.08 7.46
C SER A 292 21.34 -16.42 7.41
N THR A 293 21.72 -15.79 6.30
CA THR A 293 23.15 -15.44 6.06
C THR A 293 23.60 -14.09 6.62
N LEU A 294 22.71 -13.11 6.80
CA LEU A 294 23.06 -11.84 7.44
C LEU A 294 23.30 -12.08 8.94
N ALA A 295 24.45 -11.71 9.50
CA ALA A 295 24.68 -11.86 10.94
C ALA A 295 24.02 -10.73 11.75
N ILE A 296 23.71 -10.99 13.01
CA ILE A 296 23.35 -9.91 13.94
C ILE A 296 24.56 -8.98 14.09
N GLY A 297 24.33 -7.67 13.95
CA GLY A 297 25.38 -6.65 13.94
C GLY A 297 25.83 -6.24 12.54
N ASP A 298 25.59 -7.07 11.52
CA ASP A 298 25.88 -6.74 10.12
C ASP A 298 24.77 -5.89 9.51
N THR A 299 25.05 -5.33 8.34
CA THR A 299 24.17 -4.38 7.66
C THR A 299 23.62 -4.90 6.34
N VAL A 300 22.39 -4.50 6.05
CA VAL A 300 21.75 -4.68 4.75
C VAL A 300 21.32 -3.32 4.20
N ALA A 301 21.40 -3.15 2.88
CA ALA A 301 21.06 -1.90 2.23
C ALA A 301 19.54 -1.81 2.03
N LEU A 302 18.88 -0.89 2.77
CA LEU A 302 17.44 -0.64 2.68
C LEU A 302 17.16 0.82 2.31
N ARG A 303 16.00 1.04 1.70
CA ARG A 303 15.34 2.35 1.61
C ARG A 303 13.89 2.22 2.04
N LEU A 304 13.34 3.29 2.60
CA LEU A 304 11.92 3.36 2.91
C LEU A 304 11.14 3.81 1.68
N ARG A 305 9.96 3.25 1.49
CA ARG A 305 9.04 3.65 0.43
C ARG A 305 7.66 3.94 1.00
N ALA A 306 7.15 5.12 0.66
CA ALA A 306 5.78 5.47 0.96
C ALA A 306 4.82 4.55 0.21
N HIS A 307 3.84 3.97 0.91
CA HIS A 307 2.77 3.17 0.29
C HIS A 307 1.41 3.77 0.62
N ARG A 308 1.12 4.91 -0.02
CA ARG A 308 -0.08 5.72 0.24
C ARG A 308 -1.38 4.92 0.11
N GLY A 309 -1.42 3.98 -0.83
CA GLY A 309 -2.53 3.05 -1.04
C GLY A 309 -2.84 2.13 0.15
N PHE A 310 -1.91 1.97 1.09
CA PHE A 310 -2.09 1.14 2.29
C PHE A 310 -1.87 1.89 3.61
N ARG A 311 -1.55 3.18 3.59
CA ARG A 311 -1.52 4.00 4.83
C ARG A 311 -2.89 4.13 5.48
N LEU A 312 -2.95 4.62 6.73
CA LEU A 312 -4.21 4.95 7.39
C LEU A 312 -4.86 6.21 6.79
N GLU A 313 -4.11 7.31 6.67
CA GLU A 313 -4.59 8.58 6.12
C GLU A 313 -5.99 8.95 6.68
N GLY A 314 -6.94 9.34 5.82
CA GLY A 314 -8.32 9.67 6.22
C GLY A 314 -9.12 8.54 6.91
N ASN A 315 -8.60 7.32 6.99
CA ASN A 315 -9.21 6.21 7.73
C ASN A 315 -8.73 6.13 9.19
N ALA A 316 -7.76 6.95 9.62
CA ALA A 316 -7.17 6.88 10.96
C ALA A 316 -8.19 7.01 12.12
N SER A 317 -9.32 7.68 11.89
CA SER A 317 -10.39 7.87 12.88
C SER A 317 -11.55 6.88 12.77
N ARG A 318 -11.67 6.13 11.68
CA ARG A 318 -12.78 5.19 11.42
C ARG A 318 -12.60 3.90 12.23
N PRO A 319 -13.65 3.09 12.46
CA PRO A 319 -13.46 1.70 12.84
C PRO A 319 -12.62 0.96 11.78
N LEU A 320 -11.74 0.04 12.19
CA LEU A 320 -10.89 -0.70 11.26
C LEU A 320 -11.15 -2.21 11.32
N ILE A 321 -11.32 -2.83 10.15
CA ILE A 321 -11.31 -4.27 9.96
C ILE A 321 -10.01 -4.64 9.23
N LEU A 322 -9.17 -5.42 9.88
CA LEU A 322 -7.86 -5.83 9.42
C LEU A 322 -7.91 -7.32 9.10
N ILE A 323 -7.64 -7.69 7.86
CA ILE A 323 -7.81 -9.05 7.36
C ILE A 323 -6.49 -9.51 6.76
N GLY A 324 -5.98 -10.66 7.18
CA GLY A 324 -4.76 -11.16 6.56
C GLY A 324 -4.39 -12.58 6.91
N ASN A 325 -3.29 -13.05 6.34
CA ASN A 325 -2.74 -14.35 6.64
C ASN A 325 -1.20 -14.34 6.66
N GLY A 326 -0.62 -15.22 7.48
CA GLY A 326 0.83 -15.39 7.55
C GLY A 326 1.61 -14.08 7.73
N THR A 327 2.59 -13.82 6.86
CA THR A 327 3.40 -12.59 6.94
C THR A 327 2.63 -11.32 6.58
N GLY A 328 1.40 -11.44 6.05
CA GLY A 328 0.48 -10.33 5.89
C GLY A 328 0.11 -9.66 7.22
N LEU A 329 0.43 -10.28 8.36
CA LEU A 329 0.33 -9.63 9.66
C LEU A 329 1.19 -8.35 9.74
N ALA A 330 2.27 -8.22 8.96
CA ALA A 330 3.21 -7.09 9.08
C ALA A 330 2.52 -5.73 8.97
N GLY A 331 1.91 -5.43 7.81
CA GLY A 331 1.23 -4.15 7.62
C GLY A 331 0.07 -3.93 8.59
N LEU A 332 -0.69 -4.99 8.88
CA LEU A 332 -1.84 -4.93 9.81
C LEU A 332 -1.40 -4.62 11.25
N ARG A 333 -0.28 -5.22 11.67
CA ARG A 333 0.33 -5.01 12.98
C ARG A 333 0.82 -3.58 13.15
N ALA A 334 1.43 -2.99 12.11
CA ALA A 334 1.81 -1.58 12.13
C ALA A 334 0.58 -0.65 12.28
N HIS A 335 -0.53 -0.96 11.62
CA HIS A 335 -1.78 -0.21 11.80
C HIS A 335 -2.35 -0.34 13.22
N LEU A 336 -2.37 -1.56 13.78
CA LEU A 336 -2.82 -1.76 15.15
C LEU A 336 -1.95 -0.97 16.14
N ARG A 337 -0.62 -1.04 16.02
CA ARG A 337 0.29 -0.23 16.84
C ARG A 337 0.00 1.26 16.73
N ALA A 338 -0.14 1.78 15.50
CA ALA A 338 -0.44 3.20 15.27
C ALA A 338 -1.74 3.63 15.94
N ARG A 339 -2.78 2.79 15.82
CA ARG A 339 -4.11 3.09 16.36
C ARG A 339 -4.15 3.00 17.88
N VAL A 340 -3.52 1.98 18.45
CA VAL A 340 -3.40 1.85 19.92
C VAL A 340 -2.64 3.03 20.51
N ALA A 341 -1.52 3.44 19.90
CA ALA A 341 -0.78 4.62 20.31
C ALA A 341 -1.60 5.92 20.20
N ALA A 342 -2.53 5.99 19.25
CA ALA A 342 -3.46 7.10 19.08
C ALA A 342 -4.75 7.01 19.93
N GLY A 343 -4.87 5.99 20.81
CA GLY A 343 -6.06 5.78 21.64
C GLY A 343 -7.31 5.35 20.84
N ARG A 344 -7.12 4.67 19.71
CA ARG A 344 -8.19 4.17 18.84
C ARG A 344 -8.32 2.65 18.99
N TYR A 345 -9.46 2.21 19.53
CA TYR A 345 -9.66 0.82 19.97
C TYR A 345 -10.76 0.07 19.20
N GLU A 346 -11.47 0.75 18.29
CA GLU A 346 -12.41 0.10 17.36
C GLU A 346 -11.64 -0.60 16.25
N ASN A 347 -11.06 -1.75 16.59
CA ASN A 347 -10.25 -2.59 15.72
C ASN A 347 -10.80 -4.02 15.73
N TRP A 348 -10.96 -4.60 14.54
CA TRP A 348 -11.27 -6.01 14.36
C TRP A 348 -10.17 -6.67 13.54
N LEU A 349 -9.50 -7.68 14.09
CA LEU A 349 -8.52 -8.49 13.37
C LEU A 349 -9.12 -9.85 13.00
N VAL A 350 -9.13 -10.17 11.70
CA VAL A 350 -9.46 -11.49 11.17
C VAL A 350 -8.19 -12.06 10.53
N PHE A 351 -7.53 -12.99 11.21
CA PHE A 351 -6.19 -13.41 10.83
C PHE A 351 -6.05 -14.93 10.69
N GLY A 352 -5.45 -15.37 9.58
CA GLY A 352 -5.31 -16.77 9.21
C GLY A 352 -3.89 -17.31 9.28
N GLU A 353 -3.71 -18.48 9.89
CA GLU A 353 -2.46 -19.25 9.82
C GLU A 353 -2.72 -20.77 9.81
N ARG A 354 -1.67 -21.58 9.83
CA ARG A 354 -1.77 -23.05 9.73
C ARG A 354 -2.27 -23.67 11.04
N HIS A 355 -1.51 -23.55 12.12
CA HIS A 355 -1.85 -24.15 13.42
C HIS A 355 -1.72 -23.16 14.57
N ALA A 356 -2.62 -23.23 15.55
CA ALA A 356 -2.54 -22.37 16.72
C ALA A 356 -1.23 -22.56 17.49
N ALA A 357 -0.82 -23.82 17.69
CA ALA A 357 0.33 -24.18 18.53
C ALA A 357 1.66 -23.60 18.05
N HIS A 358 1.82 -23.37 16.74
CA HIS A 358 3.09 -22.96 16.14
C HIS A 358 3.00 -21.64 15.41
N ASP A 359 1.86 -21.33 14.78
CA ASP A 359 1.76 -20.25 13.79
C ASP A 359 0.95 -19.05 14.29
N PHE A 360 0.65 -18.98 15.59
CA PHE A 360 0.08 -17.76 16.17
C PHE A 360 1.18 -16.70 16.34
N LEU A 361 1.53 -16.07 15.22
CA LEU A 361 2.56 -15.03 15.14
C LEU A 361 2.21 -13.85 16.06
N CYS A 362 3.20 -13.35 16.80
CA CYS A 362 3.04 -12.22 17.73
C CYS A 362 1.89 -12.40 18.76
N ARG A 363 1.64 -13.65 19.18
CA ARG A 363 0.55 -14.01 20.10
C ARG A 363 0.43 -13.09 21.32
N ASP A 364 1.53 -12.93 22.06
CA ASP A 364 1.51 -12.21 23.34
C ASP A 364 1.01 -10.76 23.18
N GLU A 365 1.41 -10.11 22.09
CA GLU A 365 1.01 -8.74 21.75
C GLU A 365 -0.47 -8.68 21.33
N ILE A 366 -0.93 -9.60 20.50
CA ILE A 366 -2.31 -9.66 20.04
C ILE A 366 -3.26 -9.96 21.21
N GLU A 367 -2.91 -10.93 22.05
CA GLU A 367 -3.67 -11.28 23.26
C GLU A 367 -3.66 -10.13 24.28
N ALA A 368 -2.56 -9.38 24.38
CA ALA A 368 -2.51 -8.16 25.18
C ALA A 368 -3.49 -7.10 24.66
N TRP A 369 -3.49 -6.79 23.37
CA TRP A 369 -4.46 -5.83 22.80
C TRP A 369 -5.91 -6.28 22.99
N GLN A 370 -6.20 -7.57 22.88
CA GLN A 370 -7.54 -8.09 23.15
C GLN A 370 -7.94 -7.89 24.62
N ARG A 371 -7.04 -8.22 25.56
CA ARG A 371 -7.29 -8.10 27.01
C ARG A 371 -7.45 -6.65 27.45
N GLU A 372 -6.70 -5.74 26.84
CA GLU A 372 -6.73 -4.30 27.12
C GLU A 372 -7.89 -3.58 26.41
N GLY A 373 -8.67 -4.28 25.60
CA GLY A 373 -9.78 -3.72 24.82
C GLY A 373 -9.33 -2.90 23.61
N ALA A 374 -8.02 -2.85 23.33
CA ALA A 374 -7.45 -2.22 22.14
C ALA A 374 -7.84 -2.94 20.84
N LEU A 375 -8.14 -4.23 20.93
CA LEU A 375 -8.67 -5.05 19.85
C LEU A 375 -10.10 -5.49 20.21
N ALA A 376 -11.08 -4.73 19.75
CA ALA A 376 -12.50 -4.96 20.05
C ALA A 376 -12.99 -6.34 19.60
N GLU A 377 -12.52 -6.79 18.43
CA GLU A 377 -12.85 -8.12 17.91
C GLU A 377 -11.61 -8.82 17.37
N LEU A 378 -11.50 -10.13 17.66
CA LEU A 378 -10.42 -10.98 17.18
C LEU A 378 -11.00 -12.30 16.69
N ASP A 379 -10.69 -12.64 15.44
CA ASP A 379 -11.00 -13.92 14.83
C ASP A 379 -9.71 -14.55 14.28
N MET A 380 -9.09 -15.41 15.09
CA MET A 380 -7.99 -16.25 14.65
C MET A 380 -8.53 -17.48 13.91
N VAL A 381 -8.01 -17.73 12.71
CA VAL A 381 -8.45 -18.81 11.83
C VAL A 381 -7.29 -19.73 11.52
N PHE A 382 -7.24 -20.87 12.19
CA PHE A 382 -6.23 -21.90 11.93
C PHE A 382 -6.76 -22.92 10.93
N SER A 383 -6.08 -23.02 9.79
CA SER A 383 -6.56 -23.80 8.65
C SER A 383 -6.38 -25.32 8.80
N ARG A 384 -5.57 -25.76 9.77
CA ARG A 384 -5.14 -27.17 9.92
C ARG A 384 -5.39 -27.76 11.30
N ASP A 385 -5.99 -27.03 12.23
CA ASP A 385 -6.33 -27.55 13.57
C ASP A 385 -7.58 -28.46 13.55
N GLN A 386 -8.20 -28.63 12.39
CA GLN A 386 -9.40 -29.41 12.16
C GLN A 386 -9.38 -30.08 10.78
N ALA A 387 -10.21 -31.11 10.59
CA ALA A 387 -10.25 -31.89 9.34
C ALA A 387 -10.67 -31.06 8.12
N LYS A 388 -11.66 -30.15 8.29
CA LYS A 388 -12.12 -29.26 7.22
C LYS A 388 -11.36 -27.94 7.28
N ARG A 389 -10.60 -27.62 6.23
CA ARG A 389 -9.86 -26.35 6.16
C ARG A 389 -10.80 -25.16 6.27
N LEU A 390 -10.47 -24.26 7.19
CA LEU A 390 -11.13 -22.97 7.36
C LEU A 390 -10.13 -21.85 7.03
N TYR A 391 -10.61 -20.79 6.39
CA TYR A 391 -9.81 -19.64 5.96
C TYR A 391 -10.54 -18.36 6.33
N VAL A 392 -9.85 -17.22 6.26
CA VAL A 392 -10.38 -15.92 6.71
C VAL A 392 -11.67 -15.54 5.98
N GLN A 393 -11.78 -15.80 4.67
CA GLN A 393 -13.01 -15.54 3.91
C GLN A 393 -14.21 -16.36 4.39
N HIS A 394 -13.99 -17.60 4.83
CA HIS A 394 -15.06 -18.40 5.43
C HIS A 394 -15.50 -17.81 6.77
N ARG A 395 -14.55 -17.28 7.55
CA ARG A 395 -14.84 -16.65 8.83
C ARG A 395 -15.61 -15.33 8.66
N LEU A 396 -15.26 -14.54 7.65
CA LEU A 396 -16.02 -13.34 7.28
C LEU A 396 -17.48 -13.67 6.95
N LEU A 397 -17.72 -14.73 6.18
CA LEU A 397 -19.08 -15.19 5.85
C LEU A 397 -19.82 -15.73 7.08
N GLN A 398 -19.15 -16.43 7.98
CA GLN A 398 -19.74 -16.88 9.26
C GLN A 398 -20.10 -15.70 10.18
N ARG A 399 -19.36 -14.59 10.07
CA ARG A 399 -19.56 -13.35 10.82
C ARG A 399 -20.23 -12.27 9.97
N ALA A 400 -21.03 -12.65 8.97
CA ALA A 400 -21.60 -11.73 7.98
C ALA A 400 -22.42 -10.58 8.60
N ASP A 401 -23.18 -10.85 9.67
CA ASP A 401 -23.98 -9.80 10.33
C ASP A 401 -23.09 -8.77 11.03
N ALA A 402 -22.10 -9.23 11.81
CA ALA A 402 -21.11 -8.35 12.42
C ALA A 402 -20.32 -7.56 11.36
N LEU A 403 -19.89 -8.22 10.28
CA LEU A 403 -19.22 -7.57 9.16
C LEU A 403 -20.10 -6.47 8.54
N ARG A 404 -21.38 -6.74 8.30
CA ARG A 404 -22.32 -5.74 7.78
C ARG A 404 -22.49 -4.56 8.74
N GLU A 405 -22.59 -4.81 10.04
CA GLU A 405 -22.68 -3.76 11.05
C GLU A 405 -21.44 -2.87 11.09
N TRP A 406 -20.23 -3.45 11.05
CA TRP A 406 -18.99 -2.67 10.98
C TRP A 406 -18.92 -1.82 9.71
N LEU A 407 -19.23 -2.41 8.55
CA LEU A 407 -19.22 -1.68 7.28
C LEU A 407 -20.24 -0.53 7.27
N ALA A 408 -21.44 -0.74 7.84
CA ALA A 408 -22.49 0.27 7.96
C ALA A 408 -22.11 1.42 8.92
N ARG A 409 -21.26 1.16 9.93
CA ARG A 409 -20.67 2.19 10.80
C ARG A 409 -19.53 2.98 10.14
N GLY A 410 -19.27 2.75 8.86
CA GLY A 410 -18.24 3.48 8.12
C GLY A 410 -16.84 2.93 8.32
N ALA A 411 -16.70 1.65 8.71
CA ALA A 411 -15.40 1.01 8.90
C ALA A 411 -14.57 1.02 7.61
N ALA A 412 -13.25 1.14 7.77
CA ALA A 412 -12.30 0.87 6.70
C ALA A 412 -11.78 -0.58 6.82
N VAL A 413 -11.51 -1.20 5.68
CA VAL A 413 -11.08 -2.59 5.55
C VAL A 413 -9.69 -2.63 4.92
N TYR A 414 -8.76 -3.26 5.61
CA TYR A 414 -7.36 -3.40 5.20
C TYR A 414 -7.04 -4.89 5.03
N VAL A 415 -6.63 -5.27 3.82
CA VAL A 415 -6.30 -6.67 3.49
C VAL A 415 -4.81 -6.81 3.23
N CYS A 416 -4.12 -7.72 3.92
CA CYS A 416 -2.69 -7.95 3.69
C CYS A 416 -2.32 -9.43 3.73
N GLY A 417 -1.44 -9.87 2.82
CA GLY A 417 -0.97 -11.25 2.73
C GLY A 417 -1.01 -11.80 1.31
N SER A 418 -1.29 -13.10 1.18
CA SER A 418 -1.16 -13.78 -0.12
C SER A 418 -2.22 -13.30 -1.13
N LEU A 419 -1.76 -12.81 -2.28
CA LEU A 419 -2.63 -12.44 -3.39
C LEU A 419 -3.46 -13.63 -3.88
N GLN A 420 -2.77 -14.74 -4.18
CA GLN A 420 -3.41 -15.95 -4.69
C GLN A 420 -4.21 -16.63 -3.57
N GLY A 421 -5.51 -16.80 -3.80
CA GLY A 421 -6.44 -17.51 -2.93
C GLY A 421 -7.02 -16.67 -1.78
N MET A 422 -6.19 -16.02 -0.96
CA MET A 422 -6.69 -15.26 0.21
C MET A 422 -7.37 -13.95 -0.21
N ALA A 423 -6.64 -13.07 -0.90
CA ALA A 423 -7.17 -11.76 -1.28
C ALA A 423 -8.47 -11.89 -2.10
N ALA A 424 -8.44 -12.66 -3.20
CA ALA A 424 -9.62 -12.90 -4.04
C ALA A 424 -10.81 -13.51 -3.27
N GLY A 425 -10.55 -14.40 -2.30
CA GLY A 425 -11.59 -14.97 -1.45
C GLY A 425 -12.20 -13.94 -0.50
N VAL A 426 -11.38 -13.04 0.05
CA VAL A 426 -11.82 -11.94 0.92
C VAL A 426 -12.62 -10.91 0.12
N ASP A 427 -12.17 -10.51 -1.07
CA ASP A 427 -12.91 -9.64 -1.99
C ASP A 427 -14.33 -10.20 -2.24
N ALA A 428 -14.42 -11.48 -2.62
CA ALA A 428 -15.69 -12.13 -2.90
C ALA A 428 -16.61 -12.16 -1.66
N ALA A 429 -16.06 -12.48 -0.50
CA ALA A 429 -16.82 -12.48 0.76
C ALA A 429 -17.31 -11.07 1.14
N LEU A 430 -16.47 -10.05 0.98
CA LEU A 430 -16.83 -8.66 1.26
C LEU A 430 -17.92 -8.17 0.30
N ARG A 431 -17.76 -8.40 -1.02
CA ARG A 431 -18.77 -8.07 -2.03
C ARG A 431 -20.12 -8.74 -1.72
N GLN A 432 -20.10 -10.03 -1.36
CA GLN A 432 -21.30 -10.77 -1.00
C GLN A 432 -22.00 -10.19 0.24
N VAL A 433 -21.25 -9.82 1.28
CA VAL A 433 -21.84 -9.33 2.54
C VAL A 433 -22.27 -7.86 2.45
N ALA A 434 -21.46 -7.02 1.80
CA ALA A 434 -21.72 -5.60 1.62
C ALA A 434 -22.85 -5.34 0.60
N GLY A 435 -22.94 -6.16 -0.44
CA GLY A 435 -23.75 -5.87 -1.63
C GLY A 435 -23.13 -4.77 -2.49
N GLU A 436 -23.63 -4.63 -3.72
CA GLU A 436 -23.03 -3.77 -4.75
C GLU A 436 -22.91 -2.29 -4.35
N THR A 437 -23.95 -1.74 -3.72
CA THR A 437 -23.97 -0.31 -3.36
C THR A 437 -22.91 0.03 -2.31
N LEU A 438 -22.87 -0.71 -1.21
CA LEU A 438 -21.91 -0.48 -0.13
C LEU A 438 -20.49 -0.85 -0.55
N TRP A 439 -20.33 -1.88 -1.40
CA TRP A 439 -19.04 -2.21 -2.00
C TRP A 439 -18.48 -1.05 -2.84
N ALA A 440 -19.29 -0.51 -3.77
CA ALA A 440 -18.89 0.63 -4.58
C ALA A 440 -18.55 1.87 -3.74
N GLU A 441 -19.28 2.12 -2.66
CA GLU A 441 -18.97 3.18 -1.70
C GLU A 441 -17.67 2.92 -0.95
N LEU A 442 -17.43 1.68 -0.48
CA LEU A 442 -16.23 1.28 0.25
C LEU A 442 -14.97 1.49 -0.59
N VAL A 443 -15.00 1.07 -1.86
CA VAL A 443 -13.89 1.26 -2.79
C VAL A 443 -13.76 2.73 -3.18
N GLY A 444 -14.86 3.40 -3.55
CA GLY A 444 -14.84 4.78 -4.03
C GLY A 444 -14.44 5.81 -2.97
N SER A 445 -14.68 5.51 -1.70
CA SER A 445 -14.26 6.34 -0.56
C SER A 445 -12.85 6.02 -0.06
N GLY A 446 -12.13 5.09 -0.69
CA GLY A 446 -10.79 4.67 -0.27
C GLY A 446 -10.77 3.97 1.11
N ARG A 447 -11.92 3.43 1.53
CA ARG A 447 -12.08 2.65 2.76
C ARG A 447 -11.67 1.19 2.57
N TYR A 448 -11.58 0.70 1.33
CA TYR A 448 -10.99 -0.59 1.01
C TYR A 448 -9.54 -0.41 0.56
N ARG A 449 -8.58 -1.02 1.25
CA ARG A 449 -7.15 -0.91 0.95
C ARG A 449 -6.47 -2.26 1.06
N ARG A 450 -5.51 -2.54 0.17
CA ARG A 450 -4.80 -3.81 0.17
C ARG A 450 -3.29 -3.69 -0.03
N ASP A 451 -2.57 -4.55 0.67
CA ASP A 451 -1.14 -4.80 0.50
C ASP A 451 -0.91 -6.31 0.35
N VAL A 452 -1.09 -6.78 -0.88
CA VAL A 452 -1.15 -8.20 -1.22
C VAL A 452 -0.08 -8.54 -2.24
N TYR A 453 0.56 -9.68 -2.04
CA TYR A 453 1.77 -10.09 -2.77
C TYR A 453 1.81 -11.60 -3.02
#